data_AF-A0A350Y298-F1
#
_entry.id   AF-A0A350Y298-F1
#
_cell.length_a   1.000
_cell.length_b   1.000
_cell.length_c   1.000
_cell.angle_alpha   90.00
_cell.angle_beta   90.00
_cell.angle_gamma   90.00
#
_symmetry.space_group_name_H-M   'P 1'
#
loop_
_entity.id
_entity.type
_entity.pdbx_description
1 polymer ?
#
loop_
_entity_poly.entity_id
_entity_poly.type
_entity_poly.pdbx_seq_one_letter_code
_entity_poly.pdbx_strand_id
1 'polypeptide(L)'
;MSATEDSFKEAATDWDLERLYRDLAIVKQQSGKRNKLTPVEMACLRGLLCGYGPNDIAATLNREPRGLRVDFCRGLYRYVEMLTERPPNTLKDWRDVANWLIIVGYQTRSNNFSQQTNDSLIKIVDIIFGGARNSPVIDIKVRNTGNQVAFLKKTRFNFYKAWYLQSWIIQKQAERLPFPAARCQPLAKSRPVEPSFNYQVSIEELYDFVEGSHNYEVEVIQVEPLSPLSLLKQSIYIEEFNISQCVSGNDVDRFTFTLSFPEVQLEPYRNIYKSYVYHLKLEIVYDEDDKTVQSRDLLLLVEPKNLPDGNRYFFEKDYLRELKVNQVDLEFKSYSQHNQEVLAEVAQIDGVRSVLLNKLIEHQYNVLNFEF
;
A
#
# COMPACT_ATOMS: atom_id res chain seq x y z
N MET A 1 -8.89 -7.40 -36.84
CA MET A 1 -8.67 -7.15 -35.40
C MET A 1 -8.23 -5.71 -35.27
N SER A 2 -9.03 -4.87 -34.64
CA SER A 2 -8.93 -3.41 -34.78
C SER A 2 -7.89 -2.83 -33.82
N ALA A 3 -7.03 -1.91 -34.27
CA ALA A 3 -6.00 -1.26 -33.45
C ALA A 3 -6.56 -0.59 -32.17
N THR A 4 -7.87 -0.30 -32.16
CA THR A 4 -8.61 0.27 -31.03
C THR A 4 -8.91 -0.72 -29.91
N GLU A 5 -9.03 -2.03 -30.19
CA GLU A 5 -9.24 -3.04 -29.15
C GLU A 5 -7.96 -3.25 -28.32
N ASP A 6 -6.80 -3.04 -28.94
CA ASP A 6 -5.51 -3.26 -28.29
C ASP A 6 -4.92 -2.06 -27.56
N SER A 7 -5.55 -0.88 -27.69
CA SER A 7 -5.09 0.34 -27.04
C SER A 7 -5.49 0.36 -25.55
N PHE A 8 -4.52 0.65 -24.67
CA PHE A 8 -4.70 0.81 -23.22
C PHE A 8 -5.23 -0.45 -22.50
N LYS A 9 -4.74 -1.64 -22.86
CA LYS A 9 -5.15 -2.91 -22.22
C LYS A 9 -4.80 -2.97 -20.75
N GLU A 10 -3.81 -2.20 -20.30
CA GLU A 10 -3.33 -2.14 -18.93
C GLU A 10 -4.47 -1.79 -17.96
N ALA A 11 -5.46 -1.01 -18.41
CA ALA A 11 -6.66 -0.68 -17.63
C ALA A 11 -7.43 -1.91 -17.13
N ALA A 12 -7.40 -3.04 -17.87
CA ALA A 12 -8.09 -4.27 -17.47
C ALA A 12 -7.46 -4.93 -16.23
N THR A 13 -6.23 -4.56 -15.88
CA THR A 13 -5.51 -5.10 -14.72
C THR A 13 -6.02 -4.49 -13.41
N ASP A 14 -6.33 -3.20 -13.44
CA ASP A 14 -6.65 -2.43 -12.24
C ASP A 14 -8.15 -2.09 -12.13
N TRP A 15 -8.96 -2.30 -13.18
CA TRP A 15 -10.36 -1.88 -13.24
C TRP A 15 -11.31 -2.99 -13.67
N ASP A 16 -12.54 -2.97 -13.14
CA ASP A 16 -13.64 -3.84 -13.56
C ASP A 16 -14.26 -3.28 -14.84
N LEU A 17 -13.55 -3.47 -15.95
CA LEU A 17 -14.00 -2.95 -17.25
C LEU A 17 -15.31 -3.59 -17.70
N GLU A 18 -15.58 -4.85 -17.37
CA GLU A 18 -16.81 -5.53 -17.77
C GLU A 18 -18.04 -4.89 -17.13
N ARG A 19 -17.98 -4.66 -15.81
CA ARG A 19 -19.05 -3.98 -15.07
C ARG A 19 -19.18 -2.53 -15.53
N LEU A 20 -18.07 -1.83 -15.69
CA LEU A 20 -18.06 -0.42 -16.10
C LEU A 20 -18.67 -0.22 -17.50
N TYR A 21 -18.33 -1.07 -18.47
CA TYR A 21 -18.91 -1.01 -19.81
C TYR A 21 -20.40 -1.34 -19.83
N ARG A 22 -20.84 -2.28 -18.99
CA ARG A 22 -22.25 -2.63 -18.84
C ARG A 22 -23.04 -1.44 -18.28
N ASP A 23 -22.55 -0.85 -17.20
CA ASP A 23 -23.27 0.22 -16.51
C ASP A 23 -23.28 1.51 -17.35
N LEU A 24 -22.16 1.85 -18.01
CA LEU A 24 -22.12 2.97 -18.96
C LEU A 24 -23.03 2.74 -20.18
N ALA A 25 -23.21 1.50 -20.63
CA ALA A 25 -24.14 1.21 -21.73
C ALA A 25 -25.60 1.44 -21.31
N ILE A 26 -25.96 1.10 -20.07
CA ILE A 26 -27.28 1.39 -19.48
C ILE A 26 -27.50 2.91 -19.42
N VAL A 27 -26.52 3.65 -18.90
CA VAL A 27 -26.58 5.12 -18.81
C VAL A 27 -26.72 5.76 -20.19
N LYS A 28 -25.94 5.31 -21.18
CA LYS A 28 -26.01 5.81 -22.55
C LYS A 28 -27.39 5.56 -23.20
N GLN A 29 -28.01 4.42 -22.89
CA GLN A 29 -29.37 4.10 -23.33
C GLN A 29 -30.41 5.04 -22.70
N GLN A 30 -30.26 5.37 -21.42
CA GLN A 30 -31.12 6.34 -20.73
C GLN A 30 -30.99 7.76 -21.30
N SER A 31 -29.82 8.15 -21.80
CA SER A 31 -29.61 9.45 -22.47
C SER A 31 -30.16 9.54 -23.91
N GLY A 32 -30.96 8.56 -24.36
CA GLY A 32 -31.66 8.60 -25.66
C GLY A 32 -30.83 8.17 -26.88
N LYS A 33 -29.58 7.72 -26.70
CA LYS A 33 -28.76 7.18 -27.79
C LYS A 33 -28.85 5.65 -27.83
N ARG A 34 -29.53 5.11 -28.85
CA ARG A 34 -29.58 3.67 -29.13
C ARG A 34 -28.19 3.21 -29.53
N ASN A 35 -27.43 2.57 -28.64
CA ASN A 35 -26.42 1.53 -28.93
C ASN A 35 -25.47 1.30 -27.73
N LYS A 36 -24.86 0.10 -27.72
CA LYS A 36 -23.70 -0.27 -26.88
C LYS A 36 -22.58 0.78 -27.00
N LEU A 37 -21.67 0.83 -26.02
CA LEU A 37 -20.46 1.65 -26.16
C LEU A 37 -19.71 1.26 -27.44
N THR A 38 -19.29 2.26 -28.19
CA THR A 38 -18.47 2.07 -29.38
C THR A 38 -17.05 1.65 -28.98
N PRO A 39 -16.32 0.91 -29.83
CA PRO A 39 -14.94 0.52 -29.54
C PRO A 39 -14.02 1.71 -29.22
N VAL A 40 -14.30 2.86 -29.84
CA VAL A 40 -13.57 4.11 -29.60
C VAL A 40 -13.86 4.68 -28.21
N GLU A 41 -15.12 4.71 -27.77
CA GLU A 41 -15.47 5.14 -26.42
C GLU A 41 -14.84 4.22 -25.36
N MET A 42 -14.80 2.90 -25.61
CA MET A 42 -14.13 1.94 -24.71
C MET A 42 -12.61 2.16 -24.66
N ALA A 43 -11.96 2.43 -25.79
CA ALA A 43 -10.54 2.76 -25.85
C ALA A 43 -10.21 4.07 -25.14
N CYS A 44 -11.03 5.10 -25.35
CA CYS A 44 -10.89 6.37 -24.66
C CYS A 44 -11.07 6.25 -23.15
N LEU A 45 -12.06 5.48 -22.69
CA LEU A 45 -12.27 5.24 -21.27
C LEU A 45 -11.05 4.57 -20.66
N ARG A 46 -10.53 3.51 -21.29
CA ARG A 46 -9.29 2.86 -20.85
C ARG A 46 -8.11 3.83 -20.78
N GLY A 47 -7.96 4.70 -21.77
CA GLY A 47 -6.94 5.76 -21.76
C GLY A 47 -7.07 6.68 -20.55
N LEU A 48 -8.28 7.14 -20.22
CA LEU A 48 -8.54 7.98 -19.04
C LEU A 48 -8.26 7.23 -17.73
N LEU A 49 -8.65 5.97 -17.63
CA LEU A 49 -8.42 5.12 -16.45
C LEU A 49 -6.93 4.83 -16.22
N CYS A 50 -6.14 4.74 -17.30
CA CYS A 50 -4.69 4.65 -17.25
C CYS A 50 -4.00 6.00 -16.96
N GLY A 51 -4.75 7.09 -16.79
CA GLY A 51 -4.20 8.41 -16.48
C GLY A 51 -3.63 9.18 -17.69
N TYR A 52 -3.96 8.79 -18.92
CA TYR A 52 -3.57 9.53 -20.12
C TYR A 52 -4.50 10.72 -20.35
N GLY A 53 -3.91 11.86 -20.75
CA GLY A 53 -4.68 13.05 -21.06
C GLY A 53 -5.36 12.95 -22.44
N PRO A 54 -6.35 13.81 -22.72
CA PRO A 54 -7.05 13.81 -24.01
C PRO A 54 -6.13 13.97 -25.24
N ASN A 55 -5.01 14.69 -25.10
CA ASN A 55 -4.04 14.84 -26.18
C ASN A 55 -3.26 13.54 -26.44
N ASP A 56 -2.87 12.83 -25.37
CA ASP A 56 -2.13 11.57 -25.47
C ASP A 56 -3.03 10.47 -26.04
N ILE A 57 -4.29 10.42 -25.61
CA ILE A 57 -5.29 9.47 -26.13
C ILE A 57 -5.55 9.75 -27.62
N ALA A 58 -5.65 11.02 -28.01
CA ALA A 58 -5.83 11.39 -29.42
C ALA A 58 -4.64 10.95 -30.29
N ALA A 59 -3.42 11.12 -29.79
CA ALA A 59 -2.21 10.66 -30.48
C ALA A 59 -2.22 9.13 -30.65
N THR A 60 -2.52 8.37 -29.59
CA THR A 60 -2.56 6.90 -29.63
C THR A 60 -3.67 6.36 -30.55
N LEU A 61 -4.83 7.03 -30.58
CA LEU A 61 -5.96 6.62 -31.42
C LEU A 61 -5.91 7.20 -32.85
N ASN A 62 -4.82 7.89 -33.23
CA ASN A 62 -4.67 8.61 -34.50
C ASN A 62 -5.87 9.51 -34.82
N ARG A 63 -6.30 10.32 -33.83
CA ARG A 63 -7.41 11.26 -33.94
C ARG A 63 -6.98 12.70 -33.70
N GLU A 64 -7.80 13.63 -34.21
CA GLU A 64 -7.59 15.05 -33.94
C GLU A 64 -7.87 15.35 -32.45
N PRO A 65 -6.91 15.94 -31.71
CA PRO A 65 -7.07 16.23 -30.28
C PRO A 65 -8.25 17.15 -29.93
N ARG A 66 -8.56 18.13 -30.81
CA ARG A 66 -9.67 19.07 -30.58
C ARG A 66 -11.02 18.38 -30.71
N GLY A 67 -11.22 17.59 -31.77
CA GLY A 67 -12.42 16.77 -31.94
C GLY A 67 -12.64 15.81 -30.78
N LEU A 68 -11.59 15.12 -30.32
CA LEU A 68 -11.69 14.16 -29.22
C LEU A 68 -12.11 14.82 -27.89
N ARG A 69 -11.61 16.02 -27.58
CA ARG A 69 -12.02 16.78 -26.38
C ARG A 69 -13.50 17.16 -26.42
N VAL A 70 -14.00 17.55 -27.59
CA VAL A 70 -15.43 17.85 -27.78
C VAL A 70 -16.29 16.59 -27.56
N ASP A 71 -15.84 15.45 -28.07
CA ASP A 71 -16.51 14.15 -27.88
C ASP A 71 -16.54 13.74 -26.39
N PHE A 72 -15.48 13.99 -25.63
CA PHE A 72 -15.48 13.77 -24.18
C PHE A 72 -16.48 14.64 -23.44
N CYS A 73 -16.46 15.96 -23.69
CA CYS A 73 -17.36 16.89 -23.04
C CYS A 73 -18.83 16.57 -23.33
N ARG A 74 -19.16 16.19 -24.57
CA ARG A 74 -20.54 15.91 -25.01
C ARG A 74 -21.01 14.47 -24.79
N GLY A 75 -20.11 13.55 -24.50
CA GLY A 75 -20.37 12.12 -24.42
C GLY A 75 -19.87 11.53 -23.11
N LEU A 76 -18.63 11.04 -23.10
CA LEU A 76 -18.10 10.20 -22.04
C LEU A 76 -18.19 10.84 -20.64
N TYR A 77 -17.92 12.14 -20.51
CA TYR A 77 -18.04 12.84 -19.23
C TYR A 77 -19.48 12.94 -18.73
N ARG A 78 -20.45 13.07 -19.64
CA ARG A 78 -21.89 13.08 -19.29
C ARG A 78 -22.31 11.72 -18.75
N TYR A 79 -21.81 10.64 -19.35
CA TYR A 79 -22.11 9.28 -18.91
C TYR A 79 -21.50 8.99 -17.54
N VAL A 80 -20.26 9.44 -17.29
CA VAL A 80 -19.61 9.29 -15.98
C VAL A 80 -20.33 10.12 -14.90
N GLU A 81 -20.77 11.35 -15.20
CA GLU A 81 -21.58 12.16 -14.29
C GLU A 81 -22.88 11.44 -13.90
N MET A 82 -23.62 10.92 -14.88
CA MET A 82 -24.85 10.17 -14.62
C MET A 82 -24.59 8.88 -13.83
N LEU A 83 -23.53 8.16 -14.16
CA LEU A 83 -23.16 6.91 -13.47
C LEU A 83 -22.78 7.15 -12.00
N THR A 84 -22.23 8.32 -11.71
CA THR A 84 -21.79 8.72 -10.36
C THR A 84 -22.84 9.55 -9.61
N GLU A 85 -24.07 9.63 -10.15
CA GLU A 85 -25.20 10.39 -9.62
C GLU A 85 -24.92 11.88 -9.40
N ARG A 86 -24.12 12.48 -10.30
CA ARG A 86 -23.72 13.89 -10.22
C ARG A 86 -24.46 14.77 -11.22
N PRO A 87 -24.66 16.07 -10.91
CA PRO A 87 -25.26 17.01 -11.84
C PRO A 87 -24.48 17.10 -13.16
N PRO A 88 -25.16 17.46 -14.27
CA PRO A 88 -24.47 17.67 -15.53
C PRO A 88 -23.55 18.90 -15.43
N ASN A 89 -22.36 18.78 -15.99
CA ASN A 89 -21.30 19.80 -16.16
C ASN A 89 -20.45 20.02 -14.90
N THR A 90 -20.48 19.04 -13.99
CA THR A 90 -19.62 19.00 -12.82
C THR A 90 -18.19 18.55 -13.18
N LEU A 91 -18.02 17.70 -14.20
CA LEU A 91 -16.72 17.16 -14.57
C LEU A 91 -15.95 18.16 -15.45
N LYS A 92 -14.97 18.86 -14.85
CA LYS A 92 -14.15 19.89 -15.51
C LYS A 92 -12.74 19.42 -15.84
N ASP A 93 -12.14 18.58 -14.99
CA ASP A 93 -10.84 17.96 -15.24
C ASP A 93 -11.02 16.49 -15.63
N TRP A 94 -10.34 16.05 -16.68
CA TRP A 94 -10.37 14.66 -17.14
C TRP A 94 -9.81 13.70 -16.09
N ARG A 95 -8.93 14.19 -15.20
CA ARG A 95 -8.34 13.41 -14.09
C ARG A 95 -9.39 12.98 -13.06
N ASP A 96 -10.49 13.72 -12.96
CA ASP A 96 -11.57 13.43 -12.04
C ASP A 96 -12.35 12.17 -12.42
N VAL A 97 -12.34 11.78 -13.71
CA VAL A 97 -13.04 10.58 -14.20
C VAL A 97 -12.60 9.34 -13.43
N ALA A 98 -11.28 9.14 -13.31
CA ALA A 98 -10.75 8.00 -12.58
C ALA A 98 -11.16 8.08 -11.09
N ASN A 99 -10.93 9.22 -10.44
CA ASN A 99 -11.28 9.41 -9.02
C ASN A 99 -12.75 9.09 -8.73
N TRP A 100 -13.66 9.53 -9.59
CA TRP A 100 -15.10 9.33 -9.38
C TRP A 100 -15.50 7.87 -9.54
N LEU A 101 -14.93 7.17 -10.52
CA LEU A 101 -15.19 5.74 -10.73
C LEU A 101 -14.61 4.87 -9.61
N ILE A 102 -13.53 5.30 -8.95
CA ILE A 102 -13.03 4.61 -7.76
C ILE A 102 -13.99 4.77 -6.57
N ILE A 103 -14.53 5.96 -6.35
CA ILE A 103 -15.51 6.21 -5.27
C ILE A 103 -16.74 5.29 -5.41
N VAL A 104 -17.17 5.02 -6.64
CA VAL A 104 -18.30 4.11 -6.93
C VAL A 104 -17.87 2.62 -6.91
N GLY A 105 -16.58 2.33 -6.72
CA GLY A 105 -16.06 0.98 -6.53
C GLY A 105 -15.82 0.19 -7.82
N TYR A 106 -15.56 0.87 -8.94
CA TYR A 106 -15.25 0.20 -10.22
C TYR A 106 -13.79 -0.26 -10.37
N GLN A 107 -12.93 0.07 -9.42
CA GLN A 107 -11.54 -0.34 -9.45
C GLN A 107 -11.38 -1.71 -8.77
N THR A 108 -10.91 -2.73 -9.50
CA THR A 108 -10.71 -4.10 -8.97
C THR A 108 -9.48 -4.18 -8.07
N ARG A 109 -8.46 -3.38 -8.37
CA ARG A 109 -7.30 -3.22 -7.52
C ARG A 109 -7.52 -2.00 -6.65
N SER A 110 -7.88 -2.21 -5.39
CA SER A 110 -8.13 -1.15 -4.42
C SER A 110 -6.99 -0.12 -4.43
N ASN A 111 -7.14 1.05 -5.06
CA ASN A 111 -6.51 2.24 -4.53
C ASN A 111 -7.30 2.63 -3.29
N ASN A 112 -6.99 1.97 -2.18
CA ASN A 112 -6.33 2.61 -1.04
C ASN A 112 -6.43 4.15 -1.01
N PHE A 113 -7.64 4.69 -0.96
CA PHE A 113 -7.85 6.09 -0.63
C PHE A 113 -7.43 6.27 0.82
N SER A 114 -6.26 6.85 1.02
CA SER A 114 -5.89 7.54 2.25
C SER A 114 -7.08 8.39 2.70
N GLN A 115 -7.52 8.22 3.94
CA GLN A 115 -8.36 9.19 4.63
C GLN A 115 -7.53 10.48 4.82
N GLN A 116 -7.33 11.22 3.72
CA GLN A 116 -6.72 12.54 3.74
C GLN A 116 -7.81 13.54 4.15
N THR A 117 -7.45 14.45 5.04
CA THR A 117 -8.18 15.69 5.26
C THR A 117 -8.34 16.38 3.90
N ASN A 118 -9.59 16.56 3.45
CA ASN A 118 -9.91 16.97 2.07
C ASN A 118 -9.36 18.35 1.64
N ASP A 119 -8.75 19.10 2.57
CA ASP A 119 -8.24 20.46 2.35
C ASP A 119 -6.71 20.56 2.18
N SER A 120 -5.97 19.45 2.27
CA SER A 120 -4.51 19.46 2.07
C SER A 120 -4.16 19.56 0.58
N LEU A 121 -3.34 20.56 0.22
CA LEU A 121 -2.76 20.71 -1.12
C LEU A 121 -1.66 19.68 -1.40
N ILE A 122 -1.13 19.05 -0.35
CA ILE A 122 -0.17 17.95 -0.47
C ILE A 122 -0.91 16.62 -0.31
N LYS A 123 -0.63 15.71 -1.24
CA LYS A 123 -1.19 14.36 -1.25
C LYS A 123 -0.08 13.33 -1.32
N ILE A 124 -0.15 12.33 -0.44
CA ILE A 124 0.65 11.12 -0.58
C ILE A 124 -0.06 10.24 -1.62
N VAL A 125 0.59 10.00 -2.75
CA VAL A 125 0.00 9.32 -3.92
C VAL A 125 0.38 7.86 -3.98
N ASP A 126 1.59 7.51 -3.53
CA ASP A 126 2.08 6.14 -3.56
C ASP A 126 3.02 5.89 -2.39
N ILE A 127 3.03 4.65 -1.89
CA ILE A 127 3.91 4.18 -0.82
C ILE A 127 4.35 2.76 -1.17
N ILE A 128 5.66 2.56 -1.27
CA ILE A 128 6.27 1.27 -1.60
C ILE A 128 7.27 0.90 -0.51
N PHE A 129 7.22 -0.35 -0.05
CA PHE A 129 8.26 -0.90 0.81
C PHE A 129 9.36 -1.57 -0.02
N GLY A 130 10.61 -1.27 0.34
CA GLY A 130 11.83 -1.90 -0.16
C GLY A 130 12.84 -2.13 0.96
N GLY A 131 14.12 -2.14 0.62
CA GLY A 131 15.20 -2.30 1.59
C GLY A 131 15.48 -3.74 2.01
N ALA A 132 16.31 -3.87 3.04
CA ALA A 132 16.65 -5.16 3.63
C ALA A 132 15.60 -5.56 4.67
N ARG A 133 15.55 -6.85 5.03
CA ARG A 133 14.54 -7.38 5.97
C ARG A 133 14.65 -6.81 7.38
N ASN A 134 15.85 -6.40 7.75
CA ASN A 134 16.23 -5.82 9.03
C ASN A 134 16.39 -4.28 8.98
N SER A 135 16.33 -3.70 7.79
CA SER A 135 16.41 -2.26 7.56
C SER A 135 15.51 -1.90 6.38
N PRO A 136 14.18 -1.84 6.62
CA PRO A 136 13.22 -1.60 5.57
C PRO A 136 13.27 -0.15 5.10
N VAL A 137 12.98 0.04 3.82
CA VAL A 137 12.91 1.35 3.18
C VAL A 137 11.46 1.66 2.81
N ILE A 138 10.96 2.82 3.21
CA ILE A 138 9.67 3.35 2.81
C ILE A 138 9.90 4.40 1.71
N ASP A 139 9.56 4.08 0.47
CA ASP A 139 9.52 5.00 -0.66
C ASP A 139 8.14 5.64 -0.70
N ILE A 140 8.08 6.95 -0.54
CA ILE A 140 6.85 7.73 -0.64
C ILE A 140 6.89 8.63 -1.87
N LYS A 141 5.76 8.70 -2.57
CA LYS A 141 5.53 9.64 -3.65
C LYS A 141 4.53 10.70 -3.22
N VAL A 142 4.97 11.95 -3.21
CA VAL A 142 4.19 13.09 -2.75
C VAL A 142 3.86 13.97 -3.95
N ARG A 143 2.62 14.46 -4.02
CA ARG A 143 2.16 15.39 -5.05
C ARG A 143 1.67 16.66 -4.41
N ASN A 144 2.11 17.78 -4.94
CA ASN A 144 1.54 19.08 -4.66
C ASN A 144 0.49 19.42 -5.71
N THR A 145 -0.77 19.57 -5.29
CA THR A 145 -1.88 20.01 -6.15
C THR A 145 -2.12 21.52 -6.08
N GLY A 146 -1.39 22.22 -5.22
CA GLY A 146 -1.38 23.68 -5.15
C GLY A 146 -0.52 24.31 -6.23
N ASN A 147 -0.72 25.61 -6.46
CA ASN A 147 0.07 26.39 -7.42
C ASN A 147 1.35 26.98 -6.81
N GLN A 148 1.54 26.87 -5.49
CA GLN A 148 2.68 27.39 -4.76
C GLN A 148 3.62 26.24 -4.36
N VAL A 149 4.90 26.56 -4.12
CA VAL A 149 5.86 25.61 -3.54
C VAL A 149 5.42 25.29 -2.12
N ALA A 150 5.43 24.01 -1.77
CA ALA A 150 5.21 23.55 -0.39
C ALA A 150 6.53 23.13 0.24
N PHE A 151 6.76 23.52 1.49
CA PHE A 151 7.96 23.22 2.23
C PHE A 151 7.68 22.12 3.26
N LEU A 152 8.25 20.94 3.06
CA LEU A 152 8.12 19.83 3.98
C LEU A 152 9.13 20.02 5.12
N LYS A 153 8.63 20.06 6.37
CA LYS A 153 9.41 20.43 7.57
C LYS A 153 9.81 19.22 8.41
N LYS A 154 8.91 18.26 8.54
CA LYS A 154 9.13 17.07 9.35
C LYS A 154 8.17 15.95 9.01
N THR A 155 8.57 14.76 9.39
CA THR A 155 7.76 13.55 9.32
C THR A 155 7.60 12.94 10.69
N ARG A 156 6.41 12.42 10.98
CA ARG A 156 6.10 11.66 12.19
C ARG A 156 5.72 10.24 11.81
N PHE A 157 6.37 9.27 12.44
CA PHE A 157 5.98 7.86 12.36
C PHE A 157 5.14 7.55 13.60
N ASN A 158 3.83 7.51 13.42
CA ASN A 158 2.87 7.23 14.48
C ASN A 158 2.65 5.72 14.57
N PHE A 159 3.25 5.06 15.55
CA PHE A 159 3.06 3.64 15.80
C PHE A 159 1.82 3.42 16.66
N TYR A 160 1.00 2.44 16.27
CA TYR A 160 -0.26 2.10 16.95
C TYR A 160 -0.21 0.76 17.63
N LYS A 161 0.49 -0.21 17.03
CA LYS A 161 0.61 -1.56 17.55
C LYS A 161 1.85 -2.26 17.01
N ALA A 162 2.42 -3.14 17.83
CA ALA A 162 3.44 -4.09 17.42
C ALA A 162 2.98 -5.51 17.76
N TRP A 163 3.21 -6.44 16.84
CA TRP A 163 3.10 -7.87 17.12
C TRP A 163 4.46 -8.51 16.94
N TYR A 164 4.64 -9.70 17.51
CA TYR A 164 5.78 -10.54 17.20
C TYR A 164 5.32 -11.86 16.58
N LEU A 165 6.12 -12.33 15.63
CA LEU A 165 6.05 -13.65 15.03
C LEU A 165 7.27 -14.44 15.47
N GLN A 166 7.07 -15.71 15.82
CA GLN A 166 8.16 -16.62 16.16
C GLN A 166 8.45 -17.56 15.00
N SER A 167 9.70 -17.64 14.59
CA SER A 167 10.15 -18.54 13.52
C SER A 167 11.16 -19.55 14.04
N TRP A 168 11.08 -20.78 13.56
CA TRP A 168 12.09 -21.79 13.80
C TRP A 168 13.05 -21.87 12.61
N ILE A 169 14.35 -21.90 12.88
CA ILE A 169 15.37 -21.97 11.83
C ILE A 169 16.12 -23.30 11.87
N ILE A 170 16.15 -23.99 10.74
CA ILE A 170 17.01 -25.15 10.56
C ILE A 170 18.17 -24.76 9.67
N GLN A 171 19.37 -24.80 10.25
CA GLN A 171 20.60 -24.54 9.53
C GLN A 171 20.77 -25.57 8.41
N LYS A 172 21.02 -25.09 7.18
CA LYS A 172 21.40 -25.98 6.09
C LYS A 172 22.81 -26.49 6.34
N GLN A 173 23.03 -27.80 6.26
CA GLN A 173 24.38 -28.30 6.01
C GLN A 173 24.87 -27.72 4.68
N ALA A 174 26.05 -27.14 4.68
CA ALA A 174 26.60 -26.39 3.56
C ALA A 174 26.94 -27.31 2.36
N GLU A 175 25.95 -27.60 1.51
CA GLU A 175 26.23 -28.08 0.16
C GLU A 175 26.62 -26.89 -0.71
N ARG A 176 27.93 -26.73 -0.93
CA ARG A 176 28.47 -25.80 -1.91
C ARG A 176 28.06 -26.24 -3.32
N LEU A 177 27.01 -25.63 -3.85
CA LEU A 177 26.76 -25.60 -5.28
C LEU A 177 26.88 -24.16 -5.80
N PRO A 178 27.61 -23.93 -6.91
CA PRO A 178 27.75 -22.60 -7.48
C PRO A 178 26.42 -22.16 -8.10
N PHE A 179 25.86 -21.05 -7.62
CA PHE A 179 24.67 -20.44 -8.21
C PHE A 179 24.99 -19.86 -9.59
N PRO A 180 24.19 -20.12 -10.63
CA PRO A 180 24.19 -19.26 -11.82
C PRO A 180 23.51 -17.93 -11.47
N ALA A 181 24.11 -16.83 -11.91
CA ALA A 181 23.59 -15.49 -11.73
C ALA A 181 22.21 -15.36 -12.41
N ALA A 182 21.14 -15.22 -11.62
CA ALA A 182 19.82 -14.89 -12.14
C ALA A 182 19.78 -13.40 -12.53
N ARG A 183 19.59 -13.13 -13.83
CA ARG A 183 19.26 -11.79 -14.33
C ARG A 183 17.80 -11.47 -13.98
N CYS A 184 17.60 -10.47 -13.11
CA CYS A 184 16.29 -9.84 -12.94
C CYS A 184 15.91 -9.10 -14.23
N GLN A 185 14.75 -9.43 -14.80
CA GLN A 185 14.16 -8.63 -15.87
C GLN A 185 13.34 -7.48 -15.26
N PRO A 186 13.47 -6.25 -15.77
CA PRO A 186 12.71 -5.11 -15.26
C PRO A 186 11.26 -5.18 -15.76
N LEU A 187 10.31 -5.22 -14.82
CA LEU A 187 8.92 -4.88 -15.13
C LEU A 187 8.84 -3.40 -15.53
N ALA A 188 8.18 -3.12 -16.65
CA ALA A 188 7.97 -1.79 -17.17
C ALA A 188 7.16 -0.95 -16.16
N LYS A 189 7.85 -0.05 -15.47
CA LYS A 189 7.28 0.98 -14.61
C LYS A 189 7.03 2.24 -15.44
N SER A 190 6.01 3.00 -15.07
CA SER A 190 5.87 4.41 -15.48
C SER A 190 7.18 5.17 -15.21
N ARG A 191 7.45 6.19 -16.03
CA ARG A 191 8.74 6.90 -16.07
C ARG A 191 9.32 7.10 -14.65
N PRO A 192 10.51 6.54 -14.36
CA PRO A 192 11.09 6.63 -13.03
C PRO A 192 11.46 8.09 -12.74
N VAL A 193 10.81 8.65 -11.72
CA VAL A 193 11.36 9.79 -10.98
C VAL A 193 12.21 9.16 -9.89
N GLU A 194 13.52 9.42 -9.92
CA GLU A 194 14.44 8.97 -8.88
C GLU A 194 14.12 9.68 -7.57
N PRO A 195 14.31 9.03 -6.41
CA PRO A 195 14.09 9.67 -5.13
C PRO A 195 15.06 10.83 -4.94
N SER A 196 14.51 12.01 -4.64
CA SER A 196 15.30 13.23 -4.47
C SER A 196 16.15 13.18 -3.20
N PHE A 197 15.73 12.39 -2.19
CA PHE A 197 16.46 12.24 -0.95
C PHE A 197 16.22 10.89 -0.27
N ASN A 198 17.24 10.40 0.45
CA ASN A 198 17.17 9.21 1.29
C ASN A 198 17.50 9.54 2.75
N TYR A 199 16.51 9.45 3.62
CA TYR A 199 16.61 9.68 5.05
C TYR A 199 16.93 8.40 5.82
N GLN A 200 17.78 8.51 6.82
CA GLN A 200 18.05 7.44 7.78
C GLN A 200 17.34 7.78 9.09
N VAL A 201 16.43 6.92 9.52
CA VAL A 201 15.64 7.12 10.74
C VAL A 201 15.95 5.98 11.70
N SER A 202 16.52 6.33 12.85
CA SER A 202 16.74 5.40 13.96
C SER A 202 15.55 5.47 14.89
N ILE A 203 14.98 4.32 15.23
CA ILE A 203 13.89 4.18 16.18
C ILE A 203 14.52 3.75 17.50
N GLU A 204 14.48 4.63 18.51
CA GLU A 204 15.32 4.48 19.71
C GLU A 204 14.65 3.67 20.84
N GLU A 205 13.34 3.81 21.05
CA GLU A 205 12.64 3.22 22.20
C GLU A 205 11.40 2.43 21.76
N LEU A 206 11.52 1.11 21.68
CA LEU A 206 10.39 0.24 21.35
C LEU A 206 10.24 -0.99 22.25
N TYR A 207 11.02 -1.05 23.33
CA TYR A 207 11.14 -2.21 24.22
C TYR A 207 9.90 -2.44 25.10
N ASP A 208 9.18 -1.37 25.49
CA ASP A 208 8.00 -1.47 26.36
C ASP A 208 6.72 -1.92 25.63
N PHE A 209 6.74 -2.03 24.30
CA PHE A 209 5.56 -2.37 23.49
C PHE A 209 5.36 -3.87 23.25
N VAL A 210 6.33 -4.70 23.63
CA VAL A 210 6.41 -6.10 23.20
C VAL A 210 5.91 -7.10 24.27
N GLU A 211 5.79 -6.69 25.54
CA GLU A 211 5.38 -7.59 26.62
C GLU A 211 4.02 -7.22 27.25
N GLY A 212 2.99 -8.02 26.93
CA GLY A 212 1.76 -8.13 27.73
C GLY A 212 1.97 -8.89 29.04
N SER A 213 3.01 -8.56 29.79
CA SER A 213 3.35 -9.17 31.07
C SER A 213 4.29 -8.23 31.79
N HIS A 214 3.77 -7.35 32.64
CA HIS A 214 4.26 -7.02 33.99
C HIS A 214 3.21 -6.10 34.60
N ASN A 215 2.65 -6.51 35.74
CA ASN A 215 1.77 -5.67 36.56
C ASN A 215 2.50 -4.36 36.89
N TYR A 216 2.05 -3.24 36.33
CA TYR A 216 2.33 -1.93 36.88
C TYR A 216 1.00 -1.22 37.09
N GLU A 217 0.73 -0.97 38.38
CA GLU A 217 -0.29 -0.07 38.86
C GLU A 217 -0.15 1.24 38.11
N VAL A 218 -1.18 1.55 37.33
CA VAL A 218 -1.40 2.90 36.79
C VAL A 218 -1.57 3.80 38.01
N GLU A 219 -0.59 4.64 38.30
CA GLU A 219 -0.87 5.85 39.07
C GLU A 219 -1.90 6.64 38.27
N VAL A 220 -3.13 6.57 38.78
CA VAL A 220 -4.30 7.26 38.25
C VAL A 220 -4.04 8.77 38.40
N ILE A 221 -3.46 9.38 37.37
CA ILE A 221 -3.69 10.79 37.12
C ILE A 221 -5.16 10.88 36.67
N GLN A 222 -6.01 11.42 37.54
CA GLN A 222 -7.43 11.60 37.29
C GLN A 222 -7.62 12.44 36.01
N VAL A 223 -7.95 11.77 34.92
CA VAL A 223 -8.53 12.38 33.72
C VAL A 223 -9.76 11.56 33.36
N GLU A 224 -10.86 12.28 33.11
CA GLU A 224 -12.21 11.78 32.92
C GLU A 224 -12.31 10.55 31.98
N PRO A 225 -13.25 9.62 32.21
CA PRO A 225 -13.30 8.35 31.52
C PRO A 225 -13.72 8.54 30.05
N LEU A 226 -12.75 8.50 29.14
CA LEU A 226 -12.98 8.41 27.70
C LEU A 226 -13.43 6.99 27.32
N SER A 227 -14.34 6.92 26.34
CA SER A 227 -14.94 5.67 25.87
C SER A 227 -13.90 4.65 25.35
N PRO A 228 -14.17 3.32 25.42
CA PRO A 228 -13.23 2.28 24.96
C PRO A 228 -12.82 2.37 23.47
N LEU A 229 -13.62 3.03 22.63
CA LEU A 229 -13.33 3.27 21.21
C LEU A 229 -12.28 4.35 20.98
N SER A 230 -11.99 5.18 21.98
CA SER A 230 -11.03 6.29 21.92
C SER A 230 -9.58 5.81 22.03
N LEU A 231 -9.34 4.71 22.76
CA LEU A 231 -8.01 4.13 22.99
C LEU A 231 -7.40 3.47 21.74
N LEU A 232 -8.23 2.96 20.83
CA LEU A 232 -7.78 2.34 19.57
C LEU A 232 -7.26 3.33 18.52
N LYS A 233 -7.42 4.64 18.74
CA LYS A 233 -6.99 5.70 17.80
C LYS A 233 -5.75 6.47 18.27
N GLN A 234 -5.24 6.18 19.46
CA GLN A 234 -4.10 6.87 20.01
C GLN A 234 -2.80 6.14 19.61
N SER A 235 -1.87 6.84 18.99
CA SER A 235 -0.54 6.31 18.72
C SER A 235 0.19 6.08 20.04
N ILE A 236 0.73 4.87 20.19
CA ILE A 236 1.45 4.43 21.38
C ILE A 236 2.89 4.96 21.40
N TYR A 237 3.45 5.27 20.22
CA TYR A 237 4.77 5.87 20.05
C TYR A 237 4.80 6.76 18.81
N ILE A 238 5.54 7.87 18.88
CA ILE A 238 5.72 8.80 17.76
C ILE A 238 7.22 9.08 17.60
N GLU A 239 7.79 8.68 16.47
CA GLU A 239 9.14 9.08 16.06
C GLU A 239 9.04 10.32 15.19
N GLU A 240 9.64 11.45 15.61
CA GLU A 240 9.64 12.70 14.84
C GLU A 240 11.01 12.91 14.18
N PHE A 241 11.01 13.12 12.87
CA PHE A 241 12.22 13.32 12.08
C PHE A 241 12.10 14.58 11.23
N ASN A 242 13.06 15.49 11.35
CA ASN A 242 13.06 16.74 10.58
C ASN A 242 13.49 16.48 9.13
N ILE A 243 12.70 16.99 8.18
CA ILE A 243 13.04 16.96 6.76
C ILE A 243 13.11 18.40 6.24
N SER A 244 13.98 18.67 5.27
CA SER A 244 14.11 19.99 4.67
C SER A 244 14.02 19.83 3.17
N GLN A 245 12.80 19.70 2.67
CA GLN A 245 12.51 19.50 1.25
C GLN A 245 11.39 20.40 0.79
N CYS A 246 11.28 20.59 -0.52
CA CYS A 246 10.18 21.33 -1.10
C CYS A 246 9.61 20.60 -2.31
N VAL A 247 8.29 20.69 -2.49
CA VAL A 247 7.60 20.17 -3.67
C VAL A 247 7.00 21.35 -4.42
N SER A 248 7.46 21.57 -5.66
CA SER A 248 6.97 22.65 -6.52
C SER A 248 5.47 22.53 -6.77
N GLY A 249 4.82 23.66 -7.05
CA GLY A 249 3.40 23.69 -7.35
C GLY A 249 3.06 22.82 -8.58
N ASN A 250 1.97 22.05 -8.48
CA ASN A 250 1.53 21.06 -9.46
C ASN A 250 2.54 19.95 -9.79
N ASP A 251 3.58 19.80 -8.97
CA ASP A 251 4.67 18.86 -9.18
C ASP A 251 4.57 17.63 -8.26
N VAL A 252 5.47 16.69 -8.50
CA VAL A 252 5.53 15.41 -7.82
C VAL A 252 6.98 15.12 -7.43
N ASP A 253 7.18 14.70 -6.19
CA ASP A 253 8.49 14.32 -5.69
C ASP A 253 8.45 12.97 -4.96
N ARG A 254 9.62 12.35 -4.79
CA ARG A 254 9.81 11.07 -4.10
C ARG A 254 10.85 11.17 -3.00
N PHE A 255 10.52 10.61 -1.85
CA PHE A 255 11.39 10.55 -0.68
C PHE A 255 11.48 9.12 -0.18
N THR A 256 12.65 8.70 0.27
CA THR A 256 12.82 7.38 0.90
C THR A 256 13.24 7.53 2.35
N PHE A 257 12.66 6.70 3.22
CA PHE A 257 13.05 6.59 4.63
C PHE A 257 13.55 5.19 4.89
N THR A 258 14.83 5.06 5.22
CA THR A 258 15.43 3.81 5.69
C THR A 258 15.27 3.75 7.20
N LEU A 259 14.50 2.78 7.70
CA LEU A 259 14.24 2.63 9.13
C LEU A 259 15.24 1.65 9.75
N SER A 260 15.77 2.02 10.91
CA SER A 260 16.61 1.18 11.75
C SER A 260 15.90 0.95 13.08
N PHE A 261 15.70 -0.31 13.42
CA PHE A 261 15.04 -0.74 14.65
C PHE A 261 16.07 -1.18 15.70
N PRO A 262 15.75 -1.06 16.99
CA PRO A 262 16.65 -1.45 18.05
C PRO A 262 16.97 -2.96 17.97
N GLU A 263 18.22 -3.30 18.30
CA GLU A 263 18.66 -4.70 18.30
C GLU A 263 18.16 -5.43 19.55
N VAL A 264 17.22 -6.34 19.37
CA VAL A 264 16.85 -7.27 20.44
C VAL A 264 17.95 -8.33 20.56
N GLN A 265 18.62 -8.37 21.70
CA GLN A 265 19.60 -9.41 22.01
C GLN A 265 18.89 -10.77 22.06
N LEU A 266 19.28 -11.69 21.18
CA LEU A 266 18.73 -13.04 21.14
C LEU A 266 19.53 -13.94 22.09
N GLU A 267 18.83 -14.56 23.05
CA GLU A 267 19.35 -15.68 23.84
C GLU A 267 19.58 -16.89 22.90
N PRO A 268 20.79 -17.45 22.81
CA PRO A 268 21.20 -18.39 21.74
C PRO A 268 20.67 -19.83 21.89
N TYR A 269 19.82 -20.12 22.88
CA TYR A 269 19.60 -21.49 23.34
C TYR A 269 18.53 -22.29 22.58
N ARG A 270 17.75 -21.67 21.70
CA ARG A 270 16.73 -22.36 20.90
C ARG A 270 16.72 -21.73 19.52
N ASN A 271 16.58 -22.51 18.46
CA ASN A 271 16.56 -22.02 17.07
C ASN A 271 15.30 -21.17 16.74
N ILE A 272 14.80 -20.40 17.70
CA ILE A 272 13.59 -19.60 17.69
C ILE A 272 13.99 -18.14 17.55
N TYR A 273 13.41 -17.46 16.57
CA TYR A 273 13.72 -16.07 16.24
C TYR A 273 12.44 -15.26 16.19
N LYS A 274 12.43 -14.13 16.90
CA LYS A 274 11.32 -13.16 16.91
C LYS A 274 11.48 -12.17 15.76
N SER A 275 10.46 -12.07 14.92
CA SER A 275 10.29 -10.99 13.93
C SER A 275 9.13 -10.12 14.37
N TYR A 276 9.14 -8.83 14.04
CA TYR A 276 8.13 -7.89 14.51
C TYR A 276 7.28 -7.38 13.35
N VAL A 277 5.97 -7.30 13.55
CA VAL A 277 5.06 -6.60 12.66
C VAL A 277 4.69 -5.28 13.30
N TYR A 278 5.05 -4.17 12.67
CA TYR A 278 4.71 -2.83 13.14
C TYR A 278 3.54 -2.26 12.34
N HIS A 279 2.53 -1.77 13.06
CA HIS A 279 1.44 -0.97 12.51
C HIS A 279 1.68 0.50 12.83
N LEU A 280 1.86 1.30 11.79
CA LEU A 280 2.10 2.74 11.92
C LEU A 280 1.41 3.55 10.81
N LYS A 281 1.35 4.87 10.98
CA LYS A 281 1.05 5.83 9.92
C LYS A 281 2.15 6.86 9.83
N LEU A 282 2.53 7.22 8.61
CA LEU A 282 3.41 8.33 8.33
C LEU A 282 2.59 9.61 8.22
N GLU A 283 3.00 10.66 8.92
CA GLU A 283 2.46 11.99 8.80
C GLU A 283 3.56 12.95 8.35
N ILE A 284 3.26 13.83 7.40
CA ILE A 284 4.18 14.88 6.94
C ILE A 284 3.60 16.21 7.35
N VAL A 285 4.40 17.01 8.06
CA VAL A 285 4.08 18.40 8.42
C VAL A 285 4.76 19.32 7.42
N TYR A 286 4.01 20.27 6.87
CA TYR A 286 4.46 21.15 5.81
C TYR A 286 3.96 22.58 5.98
N ASP A 287 4.68 23.51 5.34
CA ASP A 287 4.49 24.96 5.36
C ASP A 287 4.54 25.60 6.78
N GLU A 288 4.50 26.93 6.84
CA GLU A 288 4.58 27.69 8.10
C GLU A 288 3.34 27.50 8.99
N ASP A 289 2.22 27.07 8.41
CA ASP A 289 0.97 26.83 9.13
C ASP A 289 0.82 25.41 9.67
N ASP A 290 1.89 24.61 9.62
CA ASP A 290 1.97 23.24 10.15
C ASP A 290 0.83 22.34 9.68
N LYS A 291 0.43 22.50 8.42
CA LYS A 291 -0.52 21.58 7.79
C LYS A 291 0.04 20.17 7.75
N THR A 292 -0.84 19.19 7.87
CA THR A 292 -0.46 17.79 7.92
C THR A 292 -1.14 16.97 6.85
N VAL A 293 -0.40 16.01 6.31
CA VAL A 293 -0.92 14.95 5.43
C VAL A 293 -0.52 13.60 6.02
N GLN A 294 -1.49 12.70 6.14
CA GLN A 294 -1.28 11.38 6.73
C GLN A 294 -1.38 10.28 5.66
N SER A 295 -0.56 9.24 5.82
CA SER A 295 -0.66 8.01 5.05
C SER A 295 -1.84 7.15 5.50
N ARG A 296 -2.20 6.17 4.67
CA ARG A 296 -2.91 4.98 5.12
C ARG A 296 -2.07 4.18 6.11
N ASP A 297 -2.69 3.18 6.72
CA ASP A 297 -2.00 2.25 7.61
C ASP A 297 -0.85 1.53 6.88
N LEU A 298 0.28 1.47 7.56
CA LEU A 298 1.54 0.88 7.11
C LEU A 298 1.85 -0.30 8.03
N LEU A 299 2.00 -1.47 7.43
CA LEU A 299 2.24 -2.74 8.12
C LEU A 299 3.57 -3.33 7.67
N LEU A 300 4.54 -3.30 8.58
CA LEU A 300 5.92 -3.60 8.28
C LEU A 300 6.41 -4.82 9.06
N LEU A 301 6.84 -5.87 8.36
CA LEU A 301 7.55 -6.99 8.97
C LEU A 301 9.04 -6.69 9.01
N VAL A 302 9.61 -6.68 10.21
CA VAL A 302 11.03 -6.45 10.48
C VAL A 302 11.64 -7.70 11.10
N GLU A 303 12.73 -8.14 10.51
CA GLU A 303 13.46 -9.33 10.94
C GLU A 303 14.74 -8.96 11.71
N PRO A 304 15.21 -9.81 12.65
CA PRO A 304 16.43 -9.54 13.40
C PRO A 304 17.65 -9.52 12.48
N LYS A 305 18.62 -8.63 12.76
CA LYS A 305 19.82 -8.48 11.92
C LYS A 305 20.67 -9.75 11.86
N ASN A 306 20.78 -10.48 12.96
CA ASN A 306 21.66 -11.63 13.12
C ASN A 306 20.91 -12.97 12.94
N LEU A 307 20.13 -13.08 11.87
CA LEU A 307 19.48 -14.34 11.50
C LEU A 307 20.51 -15.33 10.92
N PRO A 308 20.61 -16.57 11.45
CA PRO A 308 21.42 -17.60 10.83
C PRO A 308 20.85 -18.01 9.47
N ASP A 309 21.74 -18.48 8.60
CA ASP A 309 21.35 -19.03 7.30
C ASP A 309 20.66 -20.39 7.49
N GLY A 310 19.49 -20.55 6.85
CA GLY A 310 18.65 -21.72 7.06
C GLY A 310 17.23 -21.58 6.51
N ASN A 311 16.53 -22.70 6.48
CA ASN A 311 15.10 -22.70 6.18
C ASN A 311 14.35 -22.22 7.42
N ARG A 312 13.35 -21.36 7.19
CA ARG A 312 12.60 -20.67 8.23
C ARG A 312 11.16 -21.12 8.20
N TYR A 313 10.68 -21.53 9.36
CA TYR A 313 9.34 -22.09 9.52
C TYR A 313 8.56 -21.24 10.51
N PHE A 314 7.46 -20.65 10.04
CA PHE A 314 6.51 -19.92 10.88
C PHE A 314 5.30 -20.79 11.26
N PHE A 315 5.07 -21.88 10.53
CA PHE A 315 3.89 -22.74 10.68
C PHE A 315 4.25 -24.22 10.78
N GLU A 316 3.50 -24.95 11.60
CA GLU A 316 3.61 -26.41 11.81
C GLU A 316 3.58 -27.18 10.50
N LYS A 317 2.61 -26.86 9.62
CA LYS A 317 2.39 -27.58 8.37
C LYS A 317 3.59 -27.52 7.43
N ASP A 318 4.28 -26.37 7.36
CA ASP A 318 5.46 -26.22 6.50
C ASP A 318 6.64 -27.03 7.03
N TYR A 319 6.83 -27.00 8.35
CA TYR A 319 7.87 -27.76 9.03
C TYR A 319 7.68 -29.27 8.83
N LEU A 320 6.46 -29.78 9.07
CA LEU A 320 6.13 -31.19 8.88
C LEU A 320 6.32 -31.63 7.42
N ARG A 321 5.85 -30.81 6.46
CA ARG A 321 5.93 -31.10 5.02
C ARG A 321 7.38 -31.16 4.53
N GLU A 322 8.19 -30.16 4.87
CA GLU A 322 9.55 -30.06 4.33
C GLU A 322 10.52 -31.06 4.96
N LEU A 323 10.36 -31.33 6.26
CA LEU A 323 11.27 -32.23 7.00
C LEU A 323 10.81 -33.68 7.01
N LYS A 324 9.62 -33.97 6.49
CA LYS A 324 9.01 -35.32 6.49
C LYS A 324 8.99 -35.95 7.88
N VAL A 325 8.79 -35.12 8.91
CA VAL A 325 8.63 -35.55 10.29
C VAL A 325 7.15 -35.63 10.64
N ASN A 326 6.79 -36.55 11.52
CA ASN A 326 5.38 -36.83 11.85
C ASN A 326 4.87 -36.01 13.03
N GLN A 327 5.77 -35.34 13.77
CA GLN A 327 5.45 -34.56 14.95
C GLN A 327 6.39 -33.36 15.05
N VAL A 328 5.87 -32.26 15.59
CA VAL A 328 6.64 -31.08 15.99
C VAL A 328 6.67 -30.96 17.50
N ASP A 329 7.63 -30.21 18.02
CA ASP A 329 7.67 -29.83 19.43
C ASP A 329 6.36 -29.11 19.81
N LEU A 330 5.82 -29.40 21.00
CA LEU A 330 4.66 -28.70 21.56
C LEU A 330 4.87 -27.18 21.61
N GLU A 331 6.11 -26.75 21.87
CA GLU A 331 6.50 -25.35 21.85
C GLU A 331 6.34 -24.74 20.45
N PHE A 332 6.78 -25.46 19.40
CA PHE A 332 6.62 -24.99 18.01
C PHE A 332 5.16 -24.94 17.57
N LYS A 333 4.34 -25.89 18.03
CA LYS A 333 2.90 -25.89 17.78
C LYS A 333 2.22 -24.65 18.39
N SER A 334 2.57 -24.29 19.62
CA SER A 334 2.07 -23.09 20.27
C SER A 334 2.44 -21.82 19.49
N TYR A 335 3.68 -21.71 19.01
CA TYR A 335 4.12 -20.58 18.19
C TYR A 335 3.43 -20.52 16.83
N SER A 336 3.25 -21.66 16.19
CA SER A 336 2.51 -21.75 14.92
C SER A 336 1.09 -21.22 15.08
N GLN A 337 0.40 -21.58 16.17
CA GLN A 337 -0.94 -21.08 16.45
C GLN A 337 -0.94 -19.58 16.73
N HIS A 338 -0.05 -19.09 17.60
CA HIS A 338 0.11 -17.66 17.88
C HIS A 338 0.35 -16.84 16.60
N ASN A 339 1.26 -17.31 15.72
CA ASN A 339 1.52 -16.66 14.44
C ASN A 339 0.28 -16.59 13.55
N GLN A 340 -0.55 -17.65 13.53
CA GLN A 340 -1.79 -17.67 12.75
C GLN A 340 -2.80 -16.64 13.27
N GLU A 341 -2.94 -16.52 14.58
CA GLU A 341 -3.83 -15.55 15.22
C GLU A 341 -3.36 -14.11 14.94
N VAL A 342 -2.06 -13.84 15.08
CA VAL A 342 -1.46 -12.54 14.75
C VAL A 342 -1.69 -12.18 13.29
N LEU A 343 -1.40 -13.10 12.37
CA LEU A 343 -1.55 -12.82 10.93
C LEU A 343 -3.02 -12.69 10.51
N ALA A 344 -3.94 -13.39 11.17
CA ALA A 344 -5.38 -13.22 10.96
C ALA A 344 -5.86 -11.84 11.44
N GLU A 345 -5.33 -11.33 12.56
CA GLU A 345 -5.60 -9.98 13.03
C GLU A 345 -5.02 -8.94 12.05
N VAL A 346 -3.74 -9.07 11.70
CA VAL A 346 -3.04 -8.15 10.78
C VAL A 346 -3.69 -8.13 9.39
N ALA A 347 -4.23 -9.26 8.91
CA ALA A 347 -4.92 -9.35 7.63
C ALA A 347 -6.22 -8.51 7.57
N GLN A 348 -6.85 -8.22 8.72
CA GLN A 348 -8.05 -7.41 8.81
C GLN A 348 -7.77 -5.90 8.67
N ILE A 349 -6.52 -5.47 8.87
CA ILE A 349 -6.13 -4.06 8.77
C ILE A 349 -5.89 -3.71 7.31
N ASP A 350 -6.74 -2.85 6.73
CA ASP A 350 -6.56 -2.33 5.38
C ASP A 350 -5.41 -1.31 5.34
N GLY A 351 -4.40 -1.56 4.51
CA GLY A 351 -3.17 -0.76 4.52
C GLY A 351 -2.10 -1.24 3.53
N VAL A 352 -1.00 -0.47 3.43
CA VAL A 352 0.21 -0.95 2.72
C VAL A 352 0.88 -1.99 3.59
N ARG A 353 1.21 -3.15 3.01
CA ARG A 353 1.96 -4.20 3.69
C ARG A 353 3.30 -4.42 3.00
N SER A 354 4.32 -4.73 3.80
CA SER A 354 5.60 -5.19 3.27
C SER A 354 5.44 -6.48 2.46
N VAL A 355 6.29 -6.67 1.44
CA VAL A 355 6.21 -7.83 0.52
C VAL A 355 6.30 -9.16 1.28
N LEU A 356 7.14 -9.24 2.31
CA LEU A 356 7.28 -10.45 3.12
C LEU A 356 6.03 -10.75 3.94
N LEU A 357 5.41 -9.72 4.51
CA LEU A 357 4.16 -9.86 5.26
C LEU A 357 3.03 -10.36 4.36
N ASN A 358 2.90 -9.81 3.14
CA ASN A 358 1.92 -10.30 2.17
C ASN A 358 2.13 -11.78 1.84
N LYS A 359 3.39 -12.19 1.61
CA LYS A 359 3.70 -13.61 1.36
C LYS A 359 3.30 -14.52 2.52
N LEU A 360 3.52 -14.11 3.77
CA LEU A 360 3.14 -14.90 4.94
C LEU A 360 1.61 -15.01 5.08
N ILE A 361 0.89 -13.91 4.86
CA ILE A 361 -0.58 -13.88 4.91
C ILE A 361 -1.17 -14.74 3.80
N GLU A 362 -0.73 -14.58 2.54
CA GLU A 362 -1.18 -15.38 1.40
C GLU A 362 -0.91 -16.87 1.61
N HIS A 363 0.27 -17.20 2.14
CA HIS A 363 0.63 -18.58 2.46
C HIS A 363 -0.32 -19.20 3.49
N GLN A 364 -0.64 -18.47 4.56
CA GLN A 364 -1.62 -18.92 5.56
C GLN A 364 -3.00 -19.16 4.92
N TYR A 365 -3.48 -18.24 4.08
CA TYR A 365 -4.78 -18.40 3.39
C TYR A 365 -4.79 -19.62 2.47
N ASN A 366 -3.74 -19.85 1.69
CA ASN A 366 -3.64 -21.02 0.82
C ASN A 366 -3.63 -22.32 1.63
N VAL A 367 -2.90 -22.35 2.74
CA VAL A 367 -2.83 -23.52 3.63
C VAL A 367 -4.19 -23.85 4.29
N LEU A 368 -5.06 -22.86 4.48
CA LEU A 368 -6.42 -23.04 5.01
C LEU A 368 -7.45 -23.41 3.93
N ASN A 369 -7.29 -22.94 2.69
CA ASN A 369 -8.27 -23.13 1.62
C ASN A 369 -8.08 -24.43 0.80
N PHE A 370 -6.92 -25.08 0.86
CA PHE A 370 -6.68 -26.39 0.23
C PHE A 370 -7.11 -27.59 1.11
N GLU A 371 -7.95 -27.36 2.13
CA GLU A 371 -8.52 -28.39 3.01
C GLU A 371 -9.96 -28.82 2.64
N PHE A 372 -10.43 -28.54 1.41
CA PHE A 372 -11.70 -29.05 0.89
C PHE A 372 -11.57 -29.82 -0.41
#